data_AF-A0A7C1U180-F1
#
_entry.id   AF-A0A7C1U180-F1
#
_cell.length_a   1.000
_cell.length_b   1.000
_cell.length_c   1.000
_cell.angle_alpha   90.00
_cell.angle_beta   90.00
_cell.angle_gamma   90.00
#
_symmetry.space_group_name_H-M   'P 1'
#
loop_
_entity.id
_entity.type
_entity.pdbx_description
1 polymer ?
#
loop_
_entity_poly.entity_id
_entity_poly.type
_entity_poly.pdbx_seq_one_letter_code
_entity_poly.pdbx_strand_id
1 'polypeptide(L)'
;MKFQTINLIIIGFVAGAVSWAVVSIVSDKFEPFDSSIGFISGQIILSSIAFWIGYKKRIIALFIYLLTSYLGMNVYAYVFGSSEQKAWILLGMFSALFLMFFPLLSGVIGKIINTVQYKYNNRVNSDG
;
A
#
# COMPACT_ATOMS: atom_id res chain seq x y z
N MET A 1 -0.50 13.11 -18.30
CA MET A 1 -0.51 11.71 -17.79
C MET A 1 0.78 11.33 -17.06
N LYS A 2 1.97 11.56 -17.63
CA LYS A 2 3.28 11.18 -17.02
C LYS A 2 3.52 11.72 -15.60
N PHE A 3 3.16 12.97 -15.32
CA PHE A 3 3.39 13.60 -14.00
C PHE A 3 2.59 12.91 -12.86
N GLN A 4 1.38 12.45 -13.14
CA GLN A 4 0.56 11.76 -12.13
C GLN A 4 1.11 10.38 -11.80
N THR A 5 1.69 9.69 -12.78
CA THR A 5 2.32 8.38 -12.56
C THR A 5 3.57 8.50 -11.71
N ILE A 6 4.43 9.49 -11.97
CA ILE A 6 5.65 9.72 -11.17
C ILE A 6 5.31 9.98 -9.70
N ASN A 7 4.30 10.82 -9.44
CA ASN A 7 3.88 11.09 -8.06
C ASN A 7 3.39 9.82 -7.36
N LEU A 8 2.65 8.95 -8.05
CA LEU A 8 2.20 7.68 -7.49
C LEU A 8 3.36 6.73 -7.20
N ILE A 9 4.39 6.71 -8.05
CA ILE A 9 5.61 5.93 -7.82
C ILE A 9 6.32 6.42 -6.56
N ILE A 10 6.51 7.74 -6.42
CA ILE A 10 7.16 8.33 -5.25
C ILE A 10 6.34 8.06 -3.99
N ILE A 11 5.03 8.31 -4.03
CA ILE A 11 4.11 8.07 -2.90
C ILE A 11 4.16 6.61 -2.50
N GLY A 12 4.08 5.68 -3.47
CA GLY A 12 4.16 4.25 -3.20
C GLY A 12 5.48 3.90 -2.54
N PHE A 13 6.60 4.24 -3.17
CA PHE A 13 7.94 3.95 -2.64
C PHE A 13 8.13 4.46 -1.20
N VAL A 14 7.76 5.72 -0.94
CA VAL A 14 7.85 6.30 0.41
C VAL A 14 6.89 5.63 1.38
N ALA A 15 5.64 5.39 1.00
CA ALA A 15 4.66 4.70 1.85
C ALA A 15 5.12 3.28 2.20
N GLY A 16 5.71 2.56 1.25
CA GLY A 16 6.35 1.27 1.44
C GLY A 16 7.44 1.31 2.50
N ALA A 17 8.43 2.18 2.31
CA ALA A 17 9.52 2.37 3.25
C ALA A 17 9.04 2.77 4.65
N VAL A 18 8.11 3.73 4.74
CA VAL A 18 7.51 4.18 6.01
C VAL A 18 6.72 3.05 6.67
N SER A 19 5.97 2.27 5.91
CA SER A 19 5.19 1.14 6.45
C SER A 19 6.08 0.06 7.08
N TRP A 20 7.32 -0.09 6.61
CA TRP A 20 8.31 -0.95 7.27
C TRP A 20 8.96 -0.26 8.46
N ALA A 21 9.37 1.01 8.31
CA ALA A 21 10.03 1.76 9.38
C ALA A 21 9.18 1.84 10.65
N VAL A 22 7.85 2.02 10.50
CA VAL A 22 6.92 2.13 11.63
C VAL A 22 6.91 0.87 12.50
N VAL A 23 7.19 -0.30 11.93
CA VAL A 23 7.21 -1.58 12.66
C VAL A 23 8.15 -1.49 13.85
N SER A 24 9.39 -1.05 13.60
CA SER A 24 10.41 -0.91 14.64
C SER A 24 10.02 0.02 15.78
N ILE A 25 9.14 0.99 15.51
CA ILE A 25 8.66 1.96 16.49
C ILE A 25 7.56 1.36 17.36
N VAL A 26 6.69 0.51 16.80
CA VAL A 26 5.48 0.03 17.50
C VAL A 26 5.63 -1.35 18.13
N SER A 27 6.66 -2.12 17.74
CA SER A 27 6.82 -3.50 18.18
C SER A 27 8.17 -3.84 18.80
N ASP A 28 9.12 -2.90 18.82
CA ASP A 28 10.54 -3.13 19.12
C ASP A 28 11.19 -4.23 18.26
N LYS A 29 10.52 -4.64 17.17
CA LYS A 29 11.02 -5.61 16.18
C LYS A 29 11.26 -4.89 14.86
N PHE A 30 12.35 -5.25 14.19
CA PHE A 30 12.62 -4.69 12.87
C PHE A 30 11.69 -5.28 11.80
N GLU A 31 11.35 -6.56 11.91
CA GLU A 31 10.56 -7.24 10.89
C GLU A 31 9.05 -7.12 11.15
N PRO A 32 8.25 -6.78 10.13
CA PRO A 32 6.81 -6.73 10.26
C PRO A 32 6.23 -8.08 10.73
N PHE A 33 6.85 -9.19 10.33
CA PHE A 33 6.34 -10.54 10.60
C PHE A 33 6.65 -11.05 12.00
N ASP A 34 7.64 -10.48 12.67
CA ASP A 34 8.01 -10.84 14.04
C ASP A 34 7.02 -10.31 15.08
N SER A 35 6.09 -9.46 14.65
CA SER A 35 5.11 -8.84 15.54
C SER A 35 3.79 -8.57 14.85
N SER A 36 2.71 -9.11 15.40
CA SER A 36 1.35 -8.86 14.90
C SER A 36 1.00 -7.36 14.89
N ILE A 37 1.46 -6.58 15.86
CA ILE A 37 1.15 -5.14 15.91
C ILE A 37 1.94 -4.35 14.87
N GLY A 38 3.20 -4.72 14.65
CA GLY A 38 4.03 -4.15 13.58
C GLY A 38 3.46 -4.46 12.21
N PHE A 39 3.09 -5.74 11.99
CA PHE A 39 2.42 -6.19 10.79
C PHE A 39 1.16 -5.38 10.47
N ILE A 40 0.23 -5.33 11.43
CA ILE A 40 -1.06 -4.65 11.26
C ILE A 40 -0.86 -3.16 11.00
N SER A 41 0.07 -2.52 11.73
CA SER A 41 0.37 -1.09 11.54
C SER A 41 0.86 -0.77 10.14
N GLY A 42 1.78 -1.58 9.60
CA GLY A 42 2.24 -1.45 8.21
C GLY A 42 1.10 -1.63 7.20
N GLN A 43 0.25 -2.66 7.40
CA GLN A 43 -0.90 -2.91 6.53
C GLN A 43 -1.92 -1.77 6.56
N ILE A 44 -2.17 -1.16 7.72
CA ILE A 44 -3.07 -0.02 7.87
C ILE A 44 -2.57 1.17 7.03
N ILE A 45 -1.29 1.54 7.15
CA ILE A 45 -0.70 2.65 6.38
C ILE A 45 -0.90 2.41 4.88
N LEU A 46 -0.53 1.23 4.40
CA LEU A 46 -0.63 0.90 2.98
C LEU A 46 -2.09 0.89 2.51
N SER A 47 -3.00 0.35 3.32
CA SER A 47 -4.43 0.21 3.02
C SER A 47 -5.15 1.55 3.00
N SER A 48 -4.85 2.46 3.93
CA SER A 48 -5.47 3.79 3.96
C SER A 48 -5.17 4.60 2.70
N ILE A 49 -3.91 4.55 2.24
CA ILE A 49 -3.51 5.23 0.99
C ILE A 49 -4.10 4.50 -0.21
N ALA A 50 -4.08 3.17 -0.23
CA ALA A 50 -4.69 2.36 -1.29
C ALA A 50 -6.19 2.67 -1.45
N PHE A 51 -6.93 2.76 -0.34
CA PHE A 51 -8.33 3.15 -0.31
C PHE A 51 -8.53 4.52 -0.96
N TRP A 52 -7.74 5.52 -0.55
CA TRP A 52 -7.84 6.87 -1.11
C TRP A 52 -7.54 6.91 -2.61
N ILE A 53 -6.50 6.19 -3.07
CA ILE A 53 -6.17 6.08 -4.49
C ILE A 53 -7.30 5.38 -5.25
N GLY A 54 -7.81 4.26 -4.75
CA GLY A 54 -8.93 3.54 -5.34
C GLY A 54 -10.18 4.41 -5.45
N TYR A 55 -10.47 5.18 -4.41
CA TYR A 55 -11.58 6.12 -4.37
C TYR A 55 -11.41 7.26 -5.39
N LYS A 56 -10.26 7.94 -5.46
CA LYS A 56 -10.08 9.14 -6.30
C LYS A 56 -9.55 8.88 -7.71
N LYS A 57 -8.94 7.73 -8.00
CA LYS A 57 -8.19 7.48 -9.25
C LYS A 57 -8.72 6.26 -10.02
N ARG A 58 -7.99 5.88 -11.08
CA ARG A 58 -8.25 4.68 -11.89
C ARG A 58 -7.62 3.46 -11.20
N ILE A 59 -8.15 2.26 -11.45
CA ILE A 59 -7.63 1.03 -10.84
C ILE A 59 -6.15 0.77 -11.19
N ILE A 60 -5.70 1.17 -12.39
CA ILE A 60 -4.28 1.07 -12.79
C ILE A 60 -3.37 1.89 -11.84
N ALA A 61 -3.84 3.03 -11.33
CA ALA A 61 -3.08 3.83 -10.36
C ALA A 61 -2.88 3.08 -9.03
N LEU A 62 -3.87 2.28 -8.61
CA LEU A 62 -3.76 1.43 -7.44
C LEU A 62 -2.66 0.37 -7.62
N PHE A 63 -2.62 -0.31 -8.77
CA PHE A 63 -1.56 -1.29 -9.05
C PHE A 63 -0.16 -0.68 -9.08
N ILE A 64 0.00 0.50 -9.71
CA ILE A 64 1.29 1.21 -9.73
C ILE A 64 1.73 1.59 -8.32
N TYR A 65 0.81 2.12 -7.51
CA TYR A 65 1.07 2.43 -6.10
C TYR A 65 1.50 1.18 -5.34
N LEU A 66 0.75 0.07 -5.41
CA LEU A 66 1.07 -1.15 -4.69
C LEU A 66 2.44 -1.69 -5.08
N LEU A 67 2.72 -1.83 -6.38
CA LEU A 67 4.02 -2.32 -6.87
C LEU A 67 5.19 -1.48 -6.33
N THR A 68 5.04 -0.16 -6.34
CA THR A 68 6.09 0.75 -5.89
C THR A 68 6.20 0.81 -4.37
N SER A 69 5.10 0.62 -3.63
CA SER A 69 5.13 0.41 -2.18
C SER A 69 5.91 -0.84 -1.80
N TYR A 70 5.66 -1.97 -2.44
CA TYR A 70 6.44 -3.18 -2.14
C TYR A 70 7.89 -3.04 -2.56
N LEU A 71 8.19 -2.30 -3.64
CA LEU A 71 9.57 -1.97 -3.99
C LEU A 71 10.24 -1.15 -2.87
N GLY A 72 9.59 -0.08 -2.38
CA GLY A 72 10.12 0.75 -1.30
C GLY A 72 10.30 -0.01 0.00
N MET A 73 9.38 -0.92 0.31
CA MET A 73 9.43 -1.82 1.47
C MET A 73 10.66 -2.73 1.41
N ASN A 74 10.89 -3.39 0.26
CA ASN A 74 12.04 -4.26 0.04
C ASN A 74 13.37 -3.48 0.05
N VAL A 75 13.41 -2.28 -0.57
CA VAL A 75 14.61 -1.44 -0.55
C VAL A 75 14.93 -0.98 0.86
N TYR A 76 13.93 -0.58 1.65
CA TYR A 76 14.14 -0.21 3.05
C TYR A 76 14.70 -1.39 3.85
N ALA A 77 14.09 -2.56 3.74
CA ALA A 77 14.55 -3.78 4.41
C ALA A 77 15.99 -4.14 4.00
N TYR A 78 16.35 -3.98 2.73
CA TYR A 78 17.71 -4.25 2.24
C TYR A 78 18.75 -3.26 2.76
N VAL A 79 18.42 -1.96 2.80
CA VAL A 79 19.35 -0.91 3.19
C VAL A 79 19.58 -0.91 4.69
N PHE A 80 18.50 -1.00 5.48
CA PHE A 80 18.53 -0.84 6.93
C PHE A 80 18.49 -2.16 7.71
N GLY A 81 18.26 -3.29 7.04
CA GLY A 81 18.20 -4.60 7.68
C GLY A 81 19.57 -5.21 8.04
N SER A 82 19.53 -6.21 8.91
CA SER A 82 20.69 -7.00 9.32
C SER A 82 21.25 -7.87 8.19
N SER A 83 22.45 -8.43 8.37
CA SER A 83 23.03 -9.39 7.41
C SER A 83 22.16 -10.62 7.20
N GLU A 84 21.47 -11.08 8.23
CA GLU A 84 20.52 -12.20 8.15
C GLU A 84 19.30 -11.82 7.30
N GLN A 85 18.74 -10.63 7.50
CA GLN A 85 17.59 -10.14 6.72
C GLN A 85 17.90 -10.00 5.22
N LYS A 86 19.10 -9.54 4.90
CA LYS A 86 19.55 -9.44 3.51
C LYS A 86 19.61 -10.81 2.83
N ALA A 87 19.91 -11.88 3.57
CA ALA A 87 19.93 -13.24 3.04
C ALA A 87 18.51 -13.76 2.71
N TRP A 88 17.49 -13.28 3.40
CA TRP A 88 16.09 -13.68 3.21
C TRP A 88 15.30 -12.74 2.29
N ILE A 89 15.96 -11.81 1.60
CA ILE A 89 15.28 -10.81 0.77
C ILE A 89 14.38 -11.44 -0.32
N LEU A 90 14.79 -12.59 -0.88
CA LEU A 90 13.98 -13.30 -1.87
C LEU A 90 12.67 -13.82 -1.26
N LEU A 91 12.73 -14.32 -0.03
CA LEU A 91 11.55 -14.75 0.72
C LEU A 91 10.65 -13.55 1.07
N GLY A 92 11.25 -12.42 1.42
CA GLY A 92 10.57 -11.13 1.59
C GLY A 92 9.82 -10.68 0.33
N MET A 93 10.43 -10.84 -0.84
CA MET A 93 9.80 -10.51 -2.13
C MET A 93 8.62 -11.43 -2.47
N PHE A 94 8.71 -12.74 -2.18
CA PHE A 94 7.60 -13.65 -2.41
C PHE A 94 6.45 -13.46 -1.42
N SER A 95 6.76 -13.28 -0.14
CA SER A 95 5.75 -12.99 0.88
C SER A 95 5.03 -11.66 0.62
N ALA A 96 5.73 -10.64 0.13
CA ALA A 96 5.16 -9.36 -0.30
C ALA A 96 3.99 -9.49 -1.29
N LEU A 97 4.00 -10.51 -2.17
CA LEU A 97 2.88 -10.75 -3.09
C LEU A 97 1.59 -11.12 -2.36
N PHE A 98 1.69 -11.92 -1.28
CA PHE A 98 0.54 -12.27 -0.45
C PHE A 98 0.07 -11.09 0.39
N LEU A 99 1.01 -10.27 0.86
CA LEU A 99 0.69 -9.09 1.66
C LEU A 99 -0.07 -8.03 0.88
N MET A 100 0.07 -8.02 -0.44
CA MET A 100 -0.65 -7.08 -1.31
C MET A 100 -2.16 -7.24 -1.21
N PHE A 101 -2.65 -8.39 -0.75
CA PHE A 101 -4.08 -8.70 -0.70
C PHE A 101 -4.89 -7.69 0.10
N PHE A 102 -4.48 -7.33 1.32
CA PHE A 102 -5.21 -6.38 2.17
C PHE A 102 -5.29 -4.97 1.58
N PRO A 103 -4.18 -4.31 1.21
CA PRO A 103 -4.25 -2.97 0.62
C PRO A 103 -4.91 -2.99 -0.76
N LEU A 104 -4.77 -4.07 -1.55
CA LEU A 104 -5.51 -4.23 -2.79
C LEU A 104 -7.02 -4.26 -2.55
N LEU A 105 -7.48 -5.08 -1.62
CA LEU A 105 -8.90 -5.18 -1.26
C LEU A 105 -9.43 -3.82 -0.80
N SER A 106 -8.67 -3.11 0.05
CA SER A 106 -9.01 -1.77 0.51
C SER A 106 -9.16 -0.77 -0.64
N GLY A 107 -8.21 -0.76 -1.59
CA GLY A 107 -8.29 0.07 -2.78
C GLY A 107 -9.48 -0.27 -3.69
N VAL A 108 -9.80 -1.55 -3.87
CA VAL A 108 -10.97 -2.00 -4.62
C VAL A 108 -12.26 -1.52 -3.94
N ILE A 109 -12.37 -1.64 -2.62
CA ILE A 109 -13.51 -1.13 -1.84
C ILE A 109 -13.67 0.38 -2.06
N GLY A 110 -12.59 1.15 -1.96
CA GLY A 110 -12.61 2.59 -2.24
C GLY A 110 -13.15 2.89 -3.65
N LYS A 111 -12.77 2.09 -4.65
CA LYS A 111 -13.26 2.26 -6.02
C LYS A 111 -14.75 1.96 -6.16
N ILE A 112 -15.24 0.90 -5.50
CA ILE A 112 -16.65 0.52 -5.48
C ILE A 112 -17.48 1.67 -4.86
N ILE A 113 -17.06 2.18 -3.71
CA ILE A 113 -17.77 3.27 -3.00
C ILE A 113 -17.90 4.50 -3.89
N ASN A 114 -16.81 4.96 -4.53
CA ASN A 114 -16.87 6.10 -5.45
C ASN A 114 -17.84 5.86 -6.61
N THR A 115 -17.82 4.66 -7.18
CA THR A 115 -18.70 4.30 -8.31
C THR A 115 -20.17 4.32 -7.91
N VAL A 116 -20.49 3.80 -6.72
CA VAL A 116 -21.85 3.82 -6.16
C VAL A 116 -22.31 5.25 -5.89
N GLN A 117 -21.47 6.07 -5.27
CA GLN A 117 -21.79 7.49 -4.98
C GLN A 117 -22.02 8.30 -6.25
N TYR A 118 -21.18 8.13 -7.27
CA TYR A 118 -21.34 8.80 -8.56
C TYR A 118 -22.68 8.42 -9.22
N LYS A 119 -23.03 7.13 -9.21
CA LYS A 119 -24.30 6.65 -9.77
C LYS A 119 -25.51 7.18 -9.00
N TYR A 120 -25.43 7.23 -7.67
CA TYR A 120 -26.49 7.75 -6.82
C TYR A 120 -26.74 9.25 -7.09
N ASN A 121 -25.68 10.06 -7.07
CA ASN A 121 -25.79 11.51 -7.27
C ASN A 121 -26.35 11.86 -8.66
N ASN A 122 -25.99 11.11 -9.70
CA ASN A 122 -26.51 11.34 -11.05
C ASN A 122 -28.00 11.00 -11.19
N ARG A 123 -28.53 10.05 -10.40
CA ARG A 123 -29.97 9.74 -10.38
C ARG A 123 -30.76 10.84 -9.69
N VAL A 124 -30.28 11.32 -8.54
CA VAL A 124 -30.95 12.42 -7.82
C VAL A 124 -31.02 13.67 -8.69
N ASN A 125 -29.97 13.99 -9.45
CA ASN A 125 -29.94 15.14 -10.35
C ASN A 125 -30.75 14.96 -11.66
N SER A 126 -31.14 13.73 -12.03
CA SER A 126 -31.99 13.50 -13.21
C SER A 126 -33.48 13.58 -12.91
N ASP A 127 -33.86 13.42 -11.64
CA ASP A 127 -35.24 13.32 -11.18
C ASP A 127 -35.78 14.64 -10.59
N GLY A 128 -34.93 15.67 -10.47
CA GLY A 128 -35.27 17.02 -9.99
C GLY A 128 -35.05 18.08 -11.04
#